data_AF-A0A2M8NNV4-F1
#
_entry.id   AF-A0A2M8NNV4-F1
#
_cell.length_a   1.000
_cell.length_b   1.000
_cell.length_c   1.000
_cell.angle_alpha   90.00
_cell.angle_beta   90.00
_cell.angle_gamma   90.00
#
_symmetry.space_group_name_H-M   'P 1'
#
loop_
_entity.id
_entity.type
_entity.pdbx_description
1 polymer ?
#
loop_
_entity_poly.entity_id
_entity_poly.type
_entity_poly.pdbx_seq_one_letter_code
_entity_poly.pdbx_strand_id
1 'polypeptide(L)'
;RVWAEIVARAWRMEKTSKKDEQQTDNKQIEYVEMNYFYEDLFDLPAQATTFLRRYLLRQAPKGKGDKQDPRYTYSAFREREVISWDFIGLFLEKVMQMDKERLEAIKQFGDRLARYIQDHDGRVYRKLYLARGDYEFRQELIRVANAAKEKSSETLIPYDQFLTIFFVEDNTGYGVRPDWGLAKDLLLI
;
A
#
# COMPACT_ATOMS: atom_id res chain seq x y z
N ARG A 1 10.36 12.89 -9.24
CA ARG A 1 10.68 11.67 -10.03
C ARG A 1 9.60 10.60 -9.85
N VAL A 2 9.34 10.12 -8.64
CA VAL A 2 8.34 9.07 -8.37
C VAL A 2 6.94 9.38 -8.93
N TRP A 3 6.43 10.60 -8.74
CA TRP A 3 5.15 11.03 -9.32
C TRP A 3 5.03 10.78 -10.83
N ALA A 4 6.03 11.22 -11.59
CA ALA A 4 6.02 11.10 -13.05
C ALA A 4 6.00 9.64 -13.50
N GLU A 5 6.74 8.76 -12.80
CA GLU A 5 6.73 7.31 -13.06
C GLU A 5 5.37 6.68 -12.77
N ILE A 6 4.73 7.05 -11.65
CA ILE A 6 3.40 6.55 -11.29
C ILE A 6 2.38 6.94 -12.37
N VAL A 7 2.40 8.20 -12.79
CA VAL A 7 1.53 8.73 -13.85
C VAL A 7 1.81 8.01 -15.18
N ALA A 8 3.08 7.88 -15.57
CA ALA A 8 3.47 7.22 -16.81
C ALA A 8 3.02 5.74 -16.88
N ARG A 9 2.96 5.05 -15.74
CA ARG A 9 2.52 3.66 -15.67
C ARG A 9 1.01 3.47 -15.58
N ALA A 10 0.25 4.56 -15.44
CA ALA A 10 -1.20 4.54 -15.31
C ALA A 10 -1.94 4.81 -16.63
N TRP A 11 -1.23 5.04 -17.73
CA TRP A 11 -1.83 5.14 -19.05
C TRP A 11 -2.37 3.79 -19.51
N ARG A 12 -3.59 3.80 -20.07
CA ARG A 12 -4.20 2.62 -20.67
C ARG A 12 -3.27 2.02 -21.74
N MET A 13 -3.09 0.70 -21.70
CA MET A 13 -2.23 -0.01 -22.65
C MET A 13 -2.92 -0.13 -24.01
N GLU A 14 -2.15 0.06 -25.08
CA GLU A 14 -2.62 -0.16 -26.44
C GLU A 14 -2.88 -1.65 -26.72
N LYS A 15 -3.82 -1.94 -27.61
CA LYS A 15 -4.00 -3.31 -28.12
C LYS A 15 -2.86 -3.61 -29.10
N THR A 16 -2.04 -4.61 -28.78
CA THR A 16 -1.08 -5.15 -29.75
C THR A 16 -1.83 -5.94 -30.82
N SER A 17 -2.10 -5.30 -31.94
CA SER A 17 -2.70 -5.93 -33.13
C SER A 17 -1.74 -6.97 -33.70
N LYS A 18 -2.04 -8.27 -33.56
CA LYS A 18 -1.49 -9.28 -34.46
C LYS A 18 -2.31 -9.22 -35.76
N LYS A 19 -1.64 -8.87 -36.86
CA LYS A 19 -2.10 -8.70 -38.26
C LYS A 19 -3.46 -9.31 -38.63
N ASP A 20 -4.31 -8.51 -39.27
CA ASP A 20 -4.89 -8.85 -40.57
C ASP A 20 -5.33 -7.59 -41.34
N GLU A 21 -5.14 -7.67 -42.66
CA GLU A 21 -5.50 -6.71 -43.68
C GLU A 21 -7.02 -6.54 -43.78
N GLN A 22 -7.50 -5.31 -43.90
CA GLN A 22 -8.33 -4.81 -45.02
C GLN A 22 -9.02 -3.51 -44.62
N GLN A 23 -9.05 -2.60 -45.59
CA GLN A 23 -9.65 -1.26 -45.54
C GLN A 23 -11.09 -1.27 -45.04
N THR A 24 -11.43 -0.25 -44.27
CA THR A 24 -12.72 0.43 -44.40
C THR A 24 -12.52 1.90 -44.04
N ASP A 25 -12.70 2.76 -45.04
CA ASP A 25 -12.75 4.21 -44.92
C ASP A 25 -13.85 4.63 -43.93
N ASN A 26 -13.62 5.75 -43.23
CA ASN A 26 -14.35 6.30 -42.08
C ASN A 26 -14.05 5.71 -40.70
N LYS A 27 -12.81 5.89 -40.22
CA LYS A 27 -12.56 6.05 -38.77
C LYS A 27 -12.54 7.53 -38.42
N GLN A 28 -13.66 8.02 -37.88
CA GLN A 28 -13.67 9.25 -37.07
C GLN A 28 -12.67 9.10 -35.92
N ILE A 29 -12.01 10.21 -35.61
CA ILE A 29 -10.87 10.36 -34.71
C ILE A 29 -11.10 9.64 -33.37
N GLU A 30 -10.19 8.72 -33.06
CA GLU A 30 -10.14 7.86 -31.87
C GLU A 30 -9.62 8.68 -30.67
N TYR A 31 -10.52 9.04 -29.75
CA TYR A 31 -10.22 9.63 -28.44
C TYR A 31 -10.59 8.57 -27.36
N VAL A 32 -9.83 8.30 -26.29
CA VAL A 32 -8.85 9.12 -25.55
C VAL A 32 -7.76 8.22 -24.93
N GLU A 33 -6.52 8.69 -24.94
CA GLU A 33 -5.46 8.28 -24.01
C GLU A 33 -5.99 8.44 -22.57
N MET A 34 -6.58 7.40 -21.98
CA MET A 34 -7.10 7.48 -20.62
C MET A 34 -5.96 7.19 -19.64
N ASN A 35 -5.72 8.12 -18.72
CA ASN A 35 -4.80 7.89 -17.61
C ASN A 35 -5.59 7.63 -16.33
N TYR A 36 -5.60 6.37 -15.90
CA TYR A 36 -6.39 5.95 -14.74
C TYR A 36 -5.99 6.65 -13.44
N PHE A 37 -4.74 7.11 -13.30
CA PHE A 37 -4.31 7.84 -12.10
C PHE A 37 -5.01 9.20 -11.99
N TYR A 38 -5.15 9.91 -13.11
CA TYR A 38 -5.86 11.19 -13.12
C TYR A 38 -7.37 11.01 -12.92
N GLU A 39 -7.96 9.98 -13.53
CA GLU A 39 -9.37 9.65 -13.30
C GLU A 39 -9.66 9.37 -11.83
N ASP A 40 -8.87 8.50 -11.19
CA ASP A 40 -9.06 8.14 -9.79
C ASP A 40 -8.69 9.30 -8.82
N LEU A 41 -8.00 10.36 -9.29
CA LEU A 41 -7.67 11.52 -8.46
C LEU A 41 -8.93 12.31 -8.08
N PHE A 42 -9.94 12.33 -8.95
CA PHE A 42 -11.20 13.03 -8.73
C PHE A 42 -12.07 12.37 -7.65
N ASP A 43 -11.81 11.11 -7.31
CA ASP A 43 -12.52 10.39 -6.25
C ASP A 43 -11.93 10.63 -4.85
N LEU A 44 -10.90 11.48 -4.73
CA LEU A 44 -10.30 11.82 -3.45
C LEU A 44 -11.13 12.90 -2.72
N PRO A 45 -11.23 12.82 -1.37
CA PRO A 45 -10.59 11.85 -0.49
C PRO A 45 -11.39 10.55 -0.27
N ALA A 46 -12.60 10.42 -0.85
CA ALA A 46 -13.50 9.30 -0.59
C ALA A 46 -12.86 7.92 -0.84
N GLN A 47 -12.05 7.80 -1.90
CA GLN A 47 -11.35 6.56 -2.26
C GLN A 47 -9.85 6.55 -1.89
N ALA A 48 -9.42 7.38 -0.94
CA ALA A 48 -8.00 7.57 -0.64
C ALA A 48 -7.25 6.29 -0.27
N THR A 49 -7.83 5.40 0.52
CA THR A 49 -7.20 4.11 0.88
C THR A 49 -6.98 3.23 -0.35
N THR A 50 -7.95 3.19 -1.26
CA THR A 50 -7.85 2.43 -2.51
C THR A 50 -6.82 3.05 -3.44
N PHE A 51 -6.83 4.38 -3.56
CA PHE A 51 -5.87 5.15 -4.35
C PHE A 51 -4.43 4.89 -3.87
N LEU A 52 -4.19 5.01 -2.56
CA LEU A 52 -2.89 4.77 -1.94
C LEU A 52 -2.41 3.34 -2.21
N ARG A 53 -3.25 2.33 -1.94
CA ARG A 53 -2.88 0.92 -2.18
C ARG A 53 -2.53 0.69 -3.65
N ARG A 54 -3.35 1.22 -4.55
CA ARG A 54 -3.20 1.02 -6.00
C ARG A 54 -1.95 1.70 -6.54
N TYR A 55 -1.80 3.00 -6.29
CA TYR A 55 -0.78 3.81 -6.97
C TYR A 55 0.51 3.97 -6.19
N LEU A 56 0.42 4.10 -4.86
CA LEU A 56 1.59 4.37 -4.01
C LEU A 56 2.21 3.09 -3.46
N LEU A 57 1.39 2.08 -3.14
CA LEU A 57 1.86 0.76 -2.71
C LEU A 57 1.95 -0.27 -3.85
N ARG A 58 1.57 0.12 -5.07
CA ARG A 58 1.60 -0.74 -6.26
C ARG A 58 0.88 -2.08 -6.07
N GLN A 59 -0.24 -2.06 -5.34
CA GLN A 59 -1.07 -3.24 -5.14
C GLN A 59 -2.14 -3.31 -6.24
N ALA A 60 -2.10 -4.37 -7.03
CA ALA A 60 -3.10 -4.60 -8.07
C ALA A 60 -4.51 -4.76 -7.46
N PRO A 61 -5.56 -4.27 -8.13
CA PRO A 61 -6.94 -4.55 -7.75
C PRO A 61 -7.22 -6.06 -7.71
N LYS A 62 -8.13 -6.47 -6.82
CA LYS A 62 -8.62 -7.85 -6.78
C LYS A 62 -9.64 -8.08 -7.91
N GLY A 63 -9.68 -9.30 -8.43
CA GLY A 63 -10.65 -9.73 -9.43
C GLY A 63 -10.16 -9.61 -10.87
N LYS A 64 -11.07 -9.80 -11.83
CA LYS A 64 -10.78 -9.68 -13.26
C LYS A 64 -10.96 -8.22 -13.69
N GLY A 65 -9.98 -7.70 -14.42
CA GLY A 65 -9.96 -6.34 -14.95
C GLY A 65 -10.00 -6.27 -16.47
N ASP A 66 -10.09 -5.04 -16.98
CA ASP A 66 -9.77 -4.77 -18.38
C ASP A 66 -8.31 -5.18 -18.65
N LYS A 67 -8.08 -5.94 -19.72
CA LYS A 67 -6.73 -6.36 -20.13
C LYS A 67 -5.85 -5.16 -20.52
N GLN A 68 -6.46 -4.03 -20.87
CA GLN A 68 -5.77 -2.79 -21.20
C GLN A 68 -5.51 -1.91 -19.96
N ASP A 69 -6.05 -2.26 -18.79
CA ASP A 69 -5.83 -1.51 -17.56
C ASP A 69 -4.49 -1.94 -16.92
N PRO A 70 -3.45 -1.08 -16.92
CA PRO A 70 -2.13 -1.43 -16.40
C PRO A 70 -2.16 -1.71 -14.90
N ARG A 71 -3.16 -1.20 -14.16
CA ARG A 71 -3.24 -1.31 -12.69
C ARG A 71 -3.37 -2.76 -12.22
N TYR A 72 -3.89 -3.65 -13.07
CA TYR A 72 -3.97 -5.09 -12.79
C TYR A 72 -2.62 -5.81 -12.89
N THR A 73 -1.60 -5.16 -13.46
CA THR A 73 -0.23 -5.69 -13.55
C THR A 73 0.69 -5.17 -12.45
N TYR A 74 0.20 -4.24 -11.62
CA TYR A 74 1.00 -3.61 -10.57
C TYR A 74 1.51 -4.62 -9.56
N SER A 75 2.73 -4.39 -9.10
CA SER A 75 3.35 -5.25 -8.10
C SER A 75 4.34 -4.48 -7.23
N ALA A 76 4.05 -4.43 -5.94
CA ALA A 76 4.96 -3.85 -4.95
C ALA A 76 6.39 -4.44 -5.01
N PHE A 77 6.52 -5.72 -5.39
CA PHE A 77 7.82 -6.36 -5.54
C PHE A 77 8.56 -5.94 -6.82
N ARG A 78 7.86 -5.80 -7.94
CA ARG A 78 8.48 -5.47 -9.25
C ARG A 78 8.73 -3.98 -9.42
N GLU A 79 8.03 -3.15 -8.65
CA GLU A 79 7.97 -1.71 -8.82
C GLU A 79 8.40 -0.96 -7.56
N ARG A 80 9.38 -1.52 -6.83
CA ARG A 80 9.87 -0.97 -5.55
C ARG A 80 10.45 0.44 -5.70
N GLU A 81 11.01 0.75 -6.87
CA GLU A 81 11.63 2.03 -7.18
C GLU A 81 10.66 3.21 -7.24
N VAL A 82 9.34 2.95 -7.33
CA VAL A 82 8.30 3.98 -7.27
C VAL A 82 7.56 3.99 -5.94
N ILE A 83 7.91 3.10 -5.00
CA ILE A 83 7.37 3.13 -3.63
C ILE A 83 8.29 4.02 -2.79
N SER A 84 7.75 5.12 -2.28
CA SER A 84 8.51 6.12 -1.54
C SER A 84 7.76 6.52 -0.27
N TRP A 85 8.39 6.30 0.88
CA TRP A 85 7.81 6.69 2.17
C TRP A 85 7.53 8.19 2.24
N ASP A 86 8.43 9.05 1.74
CA ASP A 86 8.23 10.50 1.77
C ASP A 86 6.96 10.91 1.02
N PHE A 87 6.71 10.27 -0.13
CA PHE A 87 5.52 10.55 -0.91
C PHE A 87 4.25 9.97 -0.28
N ILE A 88 4.34 8.74 0.25
CA ILE A 88 3.24 8.10 1.00
C ILE A 88 2.88 8.90 2.25
N GLY A 89 3.87 9.33 3.03
CA GLY A 89 3.69 10.12 4.24
C GLY A 89 3.03 11.46 3.96
N LEU A 90 3.43 12.14 2.88
CA LEU A 90 2.76 13.36 2.44
C LEU A 90 1.28 13.12 2.09
N PHE A 91 0.96 12.03 1.38
CA PHE A 91 -0.41 11.68 1.05
C PHE A 91 -1.23 11.34 2.30
N LEU A 92 -0.66 10.54 3.21
CA LEU A 92 -1.30 10.17 4.48
C LEU A 92 -1.61 11.41 5.32
N GLU A 93 -0.67 12.34 5.44
CA GLU A 93 -0.87 13.58 6.19
C GLU A 93 -1.88 14.52 5.51
N LYS A 94 -1.70 14.80 4.21
CA LYS A 94 -2.46 15.87 3.54
C LYS A 94 -3.80 15.45 2.96
N VAL A 95 -3.92 14.22 2.47
CA VAL A 95 -5.15 13.72 1.84
C VAL A 95 -5.96 12.90 2.83
N MET A 96 -5.30 12.01 3.57
CA MET A 96 -5.99 11.15 4.55
C MET A 96 -6.10 11.76 5.95
N GLN A 97 -5.52 12.95 6.18
CA GLN A 97 -5.54 13.65 7.46
C GLN A 97 -5.05 12.76 8.62
N MET A 98 -4.09 11.88 8.34
CA MET A 98 -3.48 11.03 9.36
C MET A 98 -2.62 11.91 10.26
N ASP A 99 -2.80 11.73 11.56
CA ASP A 99 -1.99 12.39 12.57
C ASP A 99 -0.49 12.06 12.41
N LYS A 100 0.35 13.07 12.67
CA LYS A 100 1.81 12.98 12.52
C LYS A 100 2.44 12.02 13.52
N GLU A 101 1.91 11.96 14.74
CA GLU A 101 2.40 11.02 15.76
C GLU A 101 2.16 9.59 15.28
N ARG A 102 0.95 9.30 14.76
CA ARG A 102 0.65 8.00 14.15
C ARG A 102 1.53 7.70 12.95
N LEU A 103 1.75 8.66 12.05
CA LEU A 103 2.58 8.46 10.86
C LEU A 103 4.02 8.10 11.23
N GLU A 104 4.62 8.84 12.17
CA GLU A 104 5.98 8.58 12.64
C GLU A 104 6.06 7.26 13.41
N ALA A 105 5.04 6.94 14.20
CA ALA A 105 4.92 5.65 14.88
C ALA A 105 4.94 4.48 13.88
N ILE A 106 4.17 4.57 12.79
CA ILE A 106 4.17 3.53 11.73
C ILE A 106 5.56 3.44 11.09
N LYS A 107 6.17 4.55 10.72
CA LYS A 107 7.49 4.58 10.08
C LYS A 107 8.56 3.89 10.92
N GLN A 108 8.73 4.34 12.16
CA GLN A 108 9.77 3.83 13.05
C GLN A 108 9.56 2.34 13.37
N PHE A 109 8.30 1.91 13.50
CA PHE A 109 8.02 0.51 13.71
C PHE A 109 8.30 -0.31 12.44
N GLY A 110 7.90 0.16 11.27
CA GLY A 110 8.25 -0.47 9.98
C GLY A 110 9.77 -0.64 9.84
N ASP A 111 10.55 0.39 10.12
CA ASP A 111 12.02 0.35 10.04
C ASP A 111 12.65 -0.67 11.01
N ARG A 112 12.15 -0.74 12.26
CA ARG A 112 12.61 -1.75 13.23
C ARG A 112 12.21 -3.16 12.81
N LEU A 113 10.99 -3.34 12.33
CA LEU A 113 10.47 -4.62 11.88
C LEU A 113 11.26 -5.12 10.65
N ALA A 114 11.55 -4.25 9.69
CA ALA A 114 12.35 -4.56 8.52
C ALA A 114 13.77 -5.03 8.91
N ARG A 115 14.45 -4.29 9.80
CA ARG A 115 15.76 -4.68 10.34
C ARG A 115 15.70 -6.06 11.02
N TYR A 116 14.73 -6.25 11.92
CA TYR A 116 14.55 -7.53 12.60
C TYR A 116 14.36 -8.69 11.61
N ILE A 117 13.50 -8.52 10.60
CA ILE A 117 13.25 -9.55 9.58
C ILE A 117 14.50 -9.86 8.77
N GLN A 118 15.30 -8.84 8.41
CA GLN A 118 16.56 -9.01 7.68
C GLN A 118 17.59 -9.81 8.48
N ASP A 119 17.71 -9.54 9.79
CA ASP A 119 18.70 -10.17 10.66
C ASP A 119 18.30 -11.58 11.13
N HIS A 120 17.02 -11.94 10.99
CA HIS A 120 16.45 -13.16 11.59
C HIS A 120 15.81 -14.08 10.55
N ASP A 121 14.48 -14.08 10.42
CA ASP A 121 13.73 -15.03 9.58
C ASP A 121 12.76 -14.30 8.65
N GLY A 122 13.06 -14.37 7.34
CA GLY A 122 12.20 -13.84 6.27
C GLY A 122 10.79 -14.45 6.25
N ARG A 123 10.56 -15.62 6.87
CA ARG A 123 9.21 -16.19 7.00
C ARG A 123 8.27 -15.31 7.82
N VAL A 124 8.79 -14.48 8.72
CA VAL A 124 8.01 -13.51 9.51
C VAL A 124 7.27 -12.56 8.58
N TYR A 125 7.95 -11.99 7.57
CA TYR A 125 7.33 -11.12 6.57
C TYR A 125 6.14 -11.81 5.91
N ARG A 126 6.33 -13.05 5.44
CA ARG A 126 5.28 -13.80 4.75
C ARG A 126 4.06 -14.03 5.64
N LYS A 127 4.24 -14.38 6.92
CA LYS A 127 3.12 -14.58 7.84
C LYS A 127 2.36 -13.29 8.11
N LEU A 128 3.07 -12.20 8.38
CA LEU A 128 2.47 -10.88 8.59
C LEU A 128 1.72 -10.39 7.34
N TYR A 129 2.31 -10.56 6.17
CA TYR A 129 1.70 -10.19 4.90
C TYR A 129 0.40 -10.95 4.63
N LEU A 130 0.41 -12.28 4.84
CA LEU A 130 -0.73 -13.16 4.57
C LEU A 130 -1.85 -13.08 5.62
N ALA A 131 -1.59 -12.49 6.79
CA ALA A 131 -2.59 -12.34 7.85
C ALA A 131 -3.82 -11.57 7.34
N ARG A 132 -5.00 -12.17 7.45
CA ARG A 132 -6.25 -11.63 6.90
C ARG A 132 -7.07 -10.83 7.91
N GLY A 133 -6.97 -11.18 9.19
CA GLY A 133 -7.66 -10.52 10.29
C GLY A 133 -6.72 -9.76 11.22
N ASP A 134 -7.25 -8.79 11.96
CA ASP A 134 -6.49 -8.00 12.93
C ASP A 134 -5.91 -8.92 14.00
N TYR A 135 -6.71 -9.88 14.48
CA TYR A 135 -6.32 -10.80 15.53
C TYR A 135 -5.12 -11.65 15.09
N GLU A 136 -5.19 -12.26 13.91
CA GLU A 136 -4.11 -13.08 13.35
C GLU A 136 -2.82 -12.26 13.20
N PHE A 137 -2.94 -11.06 12.65
CA PHE A 137 -1.81 -10.16 12.46
C PHE A 137 -1.17 -9.76 13.80
N ARG A 138 -1.98 -9.32 14.79
CA ARG A 138 -1.49 -8.93 16.12
C ARG A 138 -0.88 -10.11 16.88
N GLN A 139 -1.45 -11.31 16.75
CA GLN A 139 -0.88 -12.52 17.36
C GLN A 139 0.49 -12.87 16.78
N GLU A 140 0.71 -12.66 15.48
CA GLU A 140 2.04 -12.84 14.91
C GLU A 140 3.01 -11.74 15.38
N LEU A 141 2.58 -10.48 15.45
CA LEU A 141 3.41 -9.40 16.00
C LEU A 141 3.85 -9.66 17.44
N ILE A 142 2.95 -10.14 18.31
CA ILE A 142 3.29 -10.50 19.70
C ILE A 142 4.32 -11.63 19.73
N ARG A 143 4.14 -12.67 18.91
CA ARG A 143 5.11 -13.77 18.81
C ARG A 143 6.49 -13.28 18.38
N VAL A 144 6.54 -12.39 17.38
CA VAL A 144 7.78 -11.79 16.89
C VAL A 144 8.42 -10.90 17.96
N ALA A 145 7.65 -10.07 18.65
CA ALA A 145 8.14 -9.22 19.73
C ALA A 145 8.72 -10.02 20.91
N ASN A 146 8.07 -11.10 21.30
CA ASN A 146 8.58 -12.00 22.36
C ASN A 146 9.89 -12.67 21.94
N ALA A 147 9.96 -13.19 20.71
CA ALA A 147 11.19 -13.78 20.19
C ALA A 147 12.34 -12.76 20.06
N ALA A 148 12.03 -11.50 19.73
CA ALA A 148 13.01 -10.42 19.69
C ALA A 148 13.56 -10.10 21.08
N LYS A 149 12.70 -10.06 22.10
CA LYS A 149 13.09 -9.78 23.50
C LYS A 149 14.06 -10.82 24.07
N GLU A 150 13.96 -12.07 23.64
CA GLU A 150 14.91 -13.12 24.04
C GLU A 150 16.30 -12.95 23.42
N LYS A 151 16.41 -12.21 22.31
CA LYS A 151 17.63 -12.08 21.51
C LYS A 151 18.29 -10.70 21.59
N SER A 152 17.52 -9.67 21.88
CA SER A 152 17.95 -8.27 21.92
C SER A 152 17.34 -7.56 23.13
N SER A 153 18.07 -6.57 23.64
CA SER A 153 17.56 -5.62 24.63
C SER A 153 16.70 -4.51 24.00
N GLU A 154 16.74 -4.34 22.68
CA GLU A 154 15.91 -3.38 21.96
C GLU A 154 14.47 -3.90 21.85
N THR A 155 13.53 -3.14 22.41
CA THR A 155 12.10 -3.45 22.31
C THR A 155 11.62 -3.25 20.87
N LEU A 156 11.30 -4.34 20.18
CA LEU A 156 10.84 -4.30 18.79
C LEU A 156 9.57 -3.44 18.62
N ILE A 157 8.62 -3.60 19.55
CA ILE A 157 7.32 -2.93 19.54
C ILE A 157 7.03 -2.36 20.92
N PRO A 158 7.32 -1.07 21.16
CA PRO A 158 6.86 -0.38 22.37
C PRO A 158 5.33 -0.41 22.46
N TYR A 159 4.79 -0.61 23.67
CA TYR A 159 3.35 -0.73 23.88
C TYR A 159 2.59 0.52 23.42
N ASP A 160 3.04 1.70 23.84
CA ASP A 160 2.40 2.97 23.47
C ASP A 160 2.40 3.17 21.96
N GLN A 161 3.49 2.81 21.28
CA GLN A 161 3.56 2.89 19.83
C GLN A 161 2.59 1.92 19.14
N PHE A 162 2.45 0.70 19.66
CA PHE A 162 1.47 -0.27 19.16
C PHE A 162 0.04 0.26 19.29
N LEU A 163 -0.27 0.86 20.43
CA LEU A 163 -1.54 1.52 20.71
C LEU A 163 -1.81 2.67 19.72
N THR A 164 -0.85 3.60 19.55
CA THR A 164 -0.95 4.73 18.62
C THR A 164 -1.26 4.28 17.19
N ILE A 165 -0.67 3.16 16.73
CA ILE A 165 -0.82 2.68 15.35
C ILE A 165 -2.18 2.02 15.11
N PHE A 166 -2.59 1.11 15.99
CA PHE A 166 -3.69 0.17 15.74
C PHE A 166 -4.99 0.51 16.44
N PHE A 167 -4.97 1.39 17.43
CA PHE A 167 -6.13 1.68 18.26
C PHE A 167 -6.48 3.16 18.23
N VAL A 168 -7.76 3.42 18.44
CA VAL A 168 -8.32 4.76 18.59
C VAL A 168 -9.23 4.76 19.79
N GLU A 169 -9.18 5.85 20.54
CA GLU A 169 -10.16 6.14 21.56
C GLU A 169 -11.25 7.01 20.93
N ASP A 170 -12.48 6.53 20.96
CA ASP A 170 -13.65 7.27 20.49
C ASP A 170 -14.76 7.27 21.56
N ASN A 171 -15.91 7.85 21.22
CA ASN A 171 -17.04 7.99 22.13
C ASN A 171 -17.65 6.65 22.58
N THR A 172 -17.28 5.53 21.95
CA THR A 172 -17.69 4.17 22.30
C THR A 172 -16.63 3.41 23.10
N GLY A 173 -15.46 4.03 23.32
CA GLY A 173 -14.35 3.50 24.11
C GLY A 173 -13.09 3.30 23.28
N TYR A 174 -12.23 2.39 23.76
CA TYR A 174 -10.96 2.08 23.12
C TYR A 174 -11.12 0.90 22.15
N GLY A 175 -11.00 1.17 20.85
CA GLY A 175 -11.27 0.21 19.78
C GLY A 175 -10.12 0.03 18.80
N VAL A 176 -10.11 -1.12 18.10
CA VAL A 176 -9.21 -1.32 16.95
C VAL A 176 -9.65 -0.36 15.84
N ARG A 177 -8.69 0.35 15.24
CA ARG A 177 -8.98 1.28 14.17
C ARG A 177 -9.62 0.56 12.97
N PRO A 178 -10.68 1.12 12.36
CA PRO A 178 -11.28 0.54 11.16
C PRO A 178 -10.29 0.35 10.00
N ASP A 179 -9.27 1.21 9.93
CA ASP A 179 -8.21 1.17 8.92
C ASP A 179 -6.96 0.36 9.35
N TRP A 180 -7.05 -0.54 10.35
CA TRP A 180 -5.91 -1.34 10.81
C TRP A 180 -5.17 -2.06 9.67
N GLY A 181 -5.90 -2.50 8.65
CA GLY A 181 -5.33 -3.17 7.48
C GLY A 181 -4.44 -2.25 6.64
N LEU A 182 -4.73 -0.95 6.61
CA LEU A 182 -3.85 0.04 5.99
C LEU A 182 -2.56 0.18 6.80
N ALA A 183 -2.66 0.26 8.14
CA ALA A 183 -1.48 0.32 8.99
C ALA A 183 -0.59 -0.92 8.80
N LYS A 184 -1.19 -2.11 8.67
CA LYS A 184 -0.47 -3.34 8.28
C LYS A 184 0.27 -3.16 6.95
N ASP A 185 -0.41 -2.70 5.92
CA ASP A 185 0.20 -2.55 4.59
C ASP A 185 1.38 -1.58 4.63
N LEU A 186 1.26 -0.49 5.40
CA LEU A 186 2.32 0.52 5.57
C LEU A 186 3.54 0.00 6.34
N LEU A 187 3.34 -0.87 7.34
CA LEU A 187 4.44 -1.49 8.10
C LEU A 187 5.26 -2.50 7.28
N LEU A 188 4.72 -2.97 6.15
CA LEU A 188 5.31 -4.03 5.32
C LEU A 188 5.87 -3.50 3.99
N ILE A 189 6.08 -2.18 3.90
CA ILE A 189 6.71 -1.50 2.78
C ILE A 189 8.21 -1.77 2.74
#